data_AF-A0A6J0ZS61-F1
#
_entry.id   AF-A0A6J0ZS61-F1
#
_cell.length_a   1.000
_cell.length_b   1.000
_cell.length_c   1.000
_cell.angle_alpha   90.00
_cell.angle_beta   90.00
_cell.angle_gamma   90.00
#
_symmetry.space_group_name_H-M   'P 1'
#
loop_
_entity.id
_entity.type
_entity.pdbx_description
1 polymer ?
#
loop_
_entity_poly.entity_id
_entity_poly.type
_entity_poly.pdbx_seq_one_letter_code
_entity_poly.pdbx_strand_id
1 'polypeptide(L)'
;MGFASDSILARGLIIDRATKFGLKNEAFGAKIVHCRAFGNGGKVKGKVRVEVRAAVQIGGLEEVKKAKEELGFDVVSEGELREKGFLGMRKTKLVCTIGPACCSMEDLEKLALGGMNVARFNMCHNTRGWHRDVIKKIKRLNEEKGFCISVMIDTEGSQIHVLDHGAPSSVKAEEGSIWLFTTQKSDGSSPFTVQANYKGFSEGIEVGDVLVIDGGMASFEVIEKVGNDLRCQCTDSGLFLPRAKFSFWRDGKLVERNYDLPTLSKKDWADIEFGVSEGVDFIALSFVNDADSVRQLKNYLYMRSCRSTRVLAKIESLESLQKLEEIVKASDGIMVARGDLGVEIPYEQIPTVQEEITNVCRELNKPVIVASQLLQSMVEYPTPTRAEVADVSEAVRQYADALMLSGESAIGPYGQKALSVLQMASSRMELWSREENRQSILHRLQLGVSLPDRIAEQICNCAVQMANNLGVDAIFVYTKYGQMASLLSRNRPYPPIFAFTRDNSTRMALNLQWGVIPILVDLSDDMEANISRTIDLIRTKGLLKTGDVVLVVSDLTPAHLNSTAFQSIQVKTVV
;
A
#
# COMPACT_ATOMS: atom_id res chain seq x y z
N MET A 1 12.34 -52.72 -11.03
CA MET A 1 13.13 -53.21 -12.19
C MET A 1 12.75 -52.33 -13.37
N GLY A 2 13.59 -51.58 -14.07
CA GLY A 2 15.00 -51.18 -14.08
C GLY A 2 15.08 -50.15 -15.23
N PHE A 3 15.73 -49.00 -15.03
CA PHE A 3 17.02 -48.63 -15.67
C PHE A 3 17.00 -48.69 -17.22
N ALA A 4 17.55 -47.78 -18.01
CA ALA A 4 18.25 -46.51 -17.82
C ALA A 4 18.44 -45.90 -19.23
N SER A 5 18.46 -44.56 -19.34
CA SER A 5 19.60 -43.74 -19.80
C SER A 5 20.15 -44.01 -21.22
N ASP A 6 20.19 -42.95 -22.03
CA ASP A 6 21.45 -42.58 -22.66
C ASP A 6 21.61 -41.06 -22.75
N SER A 7 22.73 -40.61 -22.20
CA SER A 7 23.22 -39.24 -22.12
C SER A 7 24.35 -39.07 -23.13
N ILE A 8 24.41 -37.97 -23.88
CA ILE A 8 25.63 -37.54 -24.58
C ILE A 8 25.84 -36.02 -24.43
N LEU A 9 26.82 -35.73 -23.56
CA LEU A 9 27.91 -34.75 -23.65
C LEU A 9 27.68 -33.24 -23.50
N ALA A 10 28.13 -32.80 -22.33
CA ALA A 10 28.59 -31.47 -21.95
C ALA A 10 29.96 -31.07 -22.56
N ARG A 11 30.17 -29.76 -22.69
CA ARG A 11 31.40 -28.97 -22.41
C ARG A 11 30.92 -27.56 -22.06
N GLY A 12 31.19 -26.90 -20.93
CA GLY A 12 32.27 -27.03 -19.97
C GLY A 12 33.07 -25.72 -19.97
N LEU A 13 32.95 -24.90 -18.91
CA LEU A 13 34.04 -24.04 -18.45
C LEU A 13 33.85 -23.71 -16.96
N ILE A 14 34.87 -24.13 -16.23
CA ILE A 14 35.12 -24.11 -14.79
C ILE A 14 35.82 -22.81 -14.44
N ILE A 15 35.47 -22.14 -13.33
CA ILE A 15 36.47 -21.61 -12.38
C ILE A 15 35.94 -21.82 -10.94
N ASP A 16 36.77 -22.56 -10.21
CA ASP A 16 36.69 -23.01 -8.83
C ASP A 16 37.24 -21.94 -7.88
N ARG A 17 36.67 -21.83 -6.67
CA ARG A 17 37.42 -21.51 -5.44
C ARG A 17 36.58 -21.74 -4.19
N ALA A 18 36.73 -22.93 -3.64
CA ALA A 18 36.43 -23.25 -2.26
C ALA A 18 37.38 -22.54 -1.27
N THR A 19 36.87 -22.12 -0.11
CA THR A 19 37.63 -22.14 1.15
C THR A 19 36.70 -22.38 2.34
N LYS A 20 37.07 -23.37 3.16
CA LYS A 20 36.44 -23.86 4.40
C LYS A 20 36.78 -22.99 5.62
N PHE A 21 36.07 -23.27 6.72
CA PHE A 21 36.29 -22.97 8.16
C PHE A 21 35.86 -21.58 8.64
N GLY A 22 35.24 -21.40 9.81
CA GLY A 22 34.88 -22.32 10.91
C GLY A 22 34.19 -21.51 12.02
N LEU A 23 33.35 -22.17 12.83
CA LEU A 23 32.71 -21.57 14.01
C LEU A 23 33.75 -21.11 15.03
N LYS A 24 33.55 -19.92 15.62
CA LYS A 24 33.89 -19.60 17.01
C LYS A 24 33.11 -18.38 17.51
N ASN A 25 32.57 -18.54 18.72
CA ASN A 25 32.03 -17.48 19.58
C ASN A 25 33.01 -16.30 19.70
N GLU A 26 32.48 -15.08 19.79
CA GLU A 26 32.76 -14.17 20.92
C GLU A 26 32.00 -12.84 20.76
N ALA A 27 31.35 -12.44 21.85
CA ALA A 27 30.76 -11.13 22.06
C ALA A 27 31.84 -10.13 22.44
N PHE A 28 31.73 -8.87 21.97
CA PHE A 28 32.53 -7.77 22.52
C PHE A 28 31.72 -6.48 22.61
N GLY A 29 31.56 -6.02 23.86
CA GLY A 29 31.35 -4.62 24.19
C GLY A 29 32.69 -3.86 24.24
N ALA A 30 32.64 -2.55 24.01
CA ALA A 30 33.75 -1.62 24.22
C ALA A 30 33.30 -0.59 25.28
N LYS A 31 33.85 -0.63 26.50
CA LYS A 31 35.11 -0.05 27.02
C LYS A 31 35.04 1.46 27.34
N ILE A 32 34.90 1.68 28.64
CA ILE A 32 35.17 2.88 29.42
C ILE A 32 36.68 3.18 29.39
N VAL A 33 37.05 4.44 29.15
CA VAL A 33 38.41 4.94 29.32
C VAL A 33 38.53 5.59 30.70
N HIS A 34 39.57 5.21 31.44
CA HIS A 34 39.91 5.73 32.76
C HIS A 34 41.27 6.42 32.64
N CYS A 35 41.36 7.70 33.02
CA CYS A 35 42.62 8.38 33.32
C CYS A 35 42.58 8.83 34.79
N ARG A 36 43.64 8.48 35.51
CA ARG A 36 43.85 8.69 36.94
C ARG A 36 45.04 9.66 37.11
N ALA A 37 44.94 10.66 37.98
CA ALA A 37 46.06 11.14 38.80
C ALA A 37 45.64 12.22 39.82
N PHE A 38 45.85 11.85 41.10
CA PHE A 38 46.24 12.63 42.29
C PHE A 38 45.38 13.79 42.82
N GLY A 39 45.09 13.70 44.12
CA GLY A 39 44.47 14.77 44.91
C GLY A 39 45.40 15.37 45.96
N ASN A 40 45.05 16.58 46.43
CA ASN A 40 44.98 16.90 47.86
C ASN A 40 44.36 18.29 48.09
N GLY A 41 43.41 18.35 49.04
CA GLY A 41 43.24 19.47 49.99
C GLY A 41 42.58 20.79 49.54
N GLY A 42 41.47 21.15 50.21
CA GLY A 42 41.12 22.55 50.51
C GLY A 42 39.80 23.09 49.95
N LYS A 43 38.78 23.18 50.81
CA LYS A 43 37.53 23.94 50.55
C LYS A 43 37.80 25.44 50.67
N VAL A 44 37.37 26.25 49.68
CA VAL A 44 36.96 27.65 49.89
C VAL A 44 35.75 27.96 48.99
N LYS A 45 34.70 28.53 49.58
CA LYS A 45 33.47 29.00 48.91
C LYS A 45 33.76 30.28 48.12
N GLY A 46 33.26 30.36 46.89
CA GLY A 46 33.13 31.60 46.13
C GLY A 46 32.15 31.43 44.97
N LYS A 47 30.96 32.04 45.07
CA LYS A 47 30.04 32.21 43.94
C LYS A 47 30.54 33.41 43.13
N VAL A 48 31.00 33.18 41.90
CA VAL A 48 31.19 34.25 40.91
C VAL A 48 30.14 34.08 39.83
N ARG A 49 29.28 35.09 39.70
CA ARG A 49 28.24 35.23 38.69
C ARG A 49 28.84 36.12 37.61
N VAL A 50 29.02 35.61 36.39
CA VAL A 50 29.40 36.43 35.23
C VAL A 50 28.14 36.66 34.41
N GLU A 51 27.57 37.86 34.53
CA GLU A 51 26.55 38.38 33.60
C GLU A 51 27.27 38.98 32.39
N VAL A 52 26.95 38.50 31.20
CA VAL A 52 27.27 39.19 29.94
C VAL A 52 25.96 39.82 29.45
N ARG A 53 25.87 41.15 29.56
CA ARG A 53 24.83 41.95 28.90
C ARG A 53 25.28 42.25 27.47
N ALA A 54 24.56 41.76 26.48
CA ALA A 54 24.61 42.30 25.12
C ALA A 54 23.35 43.15 24.90
N ALA A 55 23.56 44.45 24.65
CA ALA A 55 22.52 45.42 24.35
C ALA A 55 21.97 45.18 22.94
N VAL A 56 20.66 45.07 22.81
CA VAL A 56 19.95 45.07 21.53
C VAL A 56 19.66 46.52 21.15
N GLN A 57 20.26 46.99 20.06
CA GLN A 57 19.89 48.26 19.44
C GLN A 57 18.88 47.97 18.33
N ILE A 58 17.65 48.44 18.54
CA ILE A 58 16.54 48.34 17.61
C ILE A 58 16.75 49.37 16.51
N GLY A 59 16.81 48.93 15.26
CA GLY A 59 16.82 49.81 14.10
C GLY A 59 16.47 49.03 12.82
N GLY A 60 15.39 49.45 12.15
CA GLY A 60 15.07 49.05 10.78
C GLY A 60 14.04 47.94 10.65
N LEU A 61 12.76 48.30 10.81
CA LEU A 61 11.60 47.45 10.58
C LEU A 61 11.10 47.59 9.14
N GLU A 62 11.93 47.39 8.11
CA GLU A 62 11.53 47.13 6.72
C GLU A 62 12.66 46.31 6.04
N GLU A 63 12.31 45.27 5.26
CA GLU A 63 13.21 44.33 4.55
C GLU A 63 13.73 43.06 5.28
N VAL A 64 12.88 42.29 5.98
CA VAL A 64 13.04 40.81 6.01
C VAL A 64 11.66 40.13 6.03
N LYS A 65 10.91 40.26 4.93
CA LYS A 65 9.90 39.25 4.54
C LYS A 65 10.48 38.36 3.44
N LYS A 66 11.62 37.70 3.71
CA LYS A 66 11.90 36.43 3.03
C LYS A 66 11.01 35.40 3.70
N ALA A 67 9.84 35.16 3.13
CA ALA A 67 9.13 33.93 3.39
C ALA A 67 10.14 32.79 3.18
N LYS A 68 10.50 32.07 4.24
CA LYS A 68 11.18 30.78 4.08
C LYS A 68 10.17 29.92 3.33
N GLU A 69 10.36 29.79 2.02
CA GLU A 69 9.61 28.80 1.25
C GLU A 69 9.96 27.43 1.79
N GLU A 70 9.02 26.83 2.49
CA GLU A 70 9.17 25.47 2.99
C GLU A 70 8.88 24.51 1.83
N LEU A 71 9.88 23.69 1.51
CA LEU A 71 9.67 22.54 0.62
C LEU A 71 8.58 21.66 1.26
N GLY A 72 7.52 21.32 0.52
CA GLY A 72 6.47 20.41 0.97
C GLY A 72 6.93 18.95 1.08
N PHE A 73 8.10 18.74 1.67
CA PHE A 73 8.75 17.47 1.91
C PHE A 73 8.18 16.87 3.20
N ASP A 74 7.62 15.67 3.06
CA ASP A 74 7.22 14.83 4.19
C ASP A 74 8.34 14.69 5.24
N VAL A 75 8.03 15.02 6.49
CA VAL A 75 9.00 15.03 7.60
C VAL A 75 9.63 13.67 7.88
N VAL A 76 8.91 12.56 7.65
CA VAL A 76 9.42 11.20 7.86
C VAL A 76 10.40 10.86 6.76
N SER A 77 10.04 11.14 5.51
CA SER A 77 10.92 10.93 4.36
C SER A 77 12.18 11.80 4.42
N GLU A 78 12.07 13.04 4.93
CA GLU A 78 13.22 13.91 5.21
C GLU A 78 14.14 13.29 6.28
N GLY A 79 13.56 12.75 7.37
CA GLY A 79 14.29 12.04 8.42
C GLY A 79 15.00 10.79 7.91
N GLU A 80 14.30 9.94 7.15
CA GLU A 80 14.87 8.72 6.57
C GLU A 80 16.03 9.04 5.62
N LEU A 81 15.91 10.07 4.79
CA LEU A 81 16.98 10.50 3.90
C LEU A 81 18.21 10.97 4.68
N ARG A 82 18.01 11.73 5.76
CA ARG A 82 19.09 12.24 6.61
C ARG A 82 19.83 11.12 7.34
N GLU A 83 19.12 10.12 7.85
CA GLU A 83 19.68 9.05 8.67
C GLU A 83 20.25 7.90 7.83
N LYS A 84 19.54 7.49 6.77
CA LYS A 84 19.84 6.28 5.99
C LYS A 84 20.48 6.58 4.63
N GLY A 85 20.47 7.84 4.19
CA GLY A 85 20.89 8.25 2.85
C GLY A 85 19.90 7.80 1.77
N PHE A 86 20.15 8.20 0.52
CA PHE A 86 19.25 7.94 -0.61
C PHE A 86 18.89 6.46 -0.78
N LEU A 87 19.91 5.60 -0.75
CA LEU A 87 19.76 4.17 -0.99
C LEU A 87 19.15 3.40 0.19
N GLY A 88 19.03 4.03 1.36
CA GLY A 88 18.40 3.46 2.54
C GLY A 88 16.94 3.90 2.73
N MET A 89 16.41 4.76 1.85
CA MET A 89 14.99 5.15 1.88
C MET A 89 14.10 3.98 1.49
N ARG A 90 13.01 3.78 2.23
CA ARG A 90 12.02 2.73 1.95
C ARG A 90 11.22 3.06 0.69
N LYS A 91 10.92 2.05 -0.11
CA LYS A 91 10.23 2.22 -1.39
C LYS A 91 8.79 1.70 -1.37
N THR A 92 8.56 0.53 -0.79
CA THR A 92 7.24 -0.08 -0.62
C THR A 92 6.39 0.79 0.30
N LYS A 93 5.17 1.12 -0.13
CA LYS A 93 4.25 2.01 0.59
C LYS A 93 3.47 1.23 1.65
N LEU A 94 3.04 1.92 2.71
CA LEU A 94 2.26 1.32 3.78
C LEU A 94 0.90 1.98 3.89
N VAL A 95 -0.14 1.16 3.85
CA VAL A 95 -1.53 1.55 4.05
C VAL A 95 -1.95 1.05 5.43
N CYS A 96 -2.48 1.93 6.28
CA CYS A 96 -3.04 1.54 7.58
C CYS A 96 -4.54 1.78 7.59
N THR A 97 -5.31 0.79 8.00
CA THR A 97 -6.73 0.98 8.26
C THR A 97 -6.90 1.68 9.61
N ILE A 98 -7.61 2.80 9.61
CA ILE A 98 -7.88 3.59 10.81
C ILE A 98 -9.17 3.08 11.46
N GLY A 99 -9.07 2.79 12.75
CA GLY A 99 -10.18 2.30 13.55
C GLY A 99 -10.09 2.76 15.00
N PRO A 100 -10.93 2.22 15.90
CA PRO A 100 -10.99 2.62 17.30
C PRO A 100 -9.64 2.54 18.04
N ALA A 101 -8.75 1.62 17.64
CA ALA A 101 -7.45 1.44 18.28
C ALA A 101 -6.41 2.52 17.90
N CYS A 102 -6.66 3.33 16.86
CA CYS A 102 -5.67 4.29 16.35
C CYS A 102 -6.26 5.61 15.82
N CYS A 103 -7.42 6.04 16.32
CA CYS A 103 -8.11 7.26 15.85
C CYS A 103 -7.81 8.54 16.65
N SER A 104 -6.98 8.45 17.70
CA SER A 104 -6.54 9.62 18.47
C SER A 104 -5.48 10.42 17.68
N MET A 105 -5.31 11.71 17.99
CA MET A 105 -4.30 12.53 17.30
C MET A 105 -2.89 11.99 17.52
N GLU A 106 -2.60 11.52 18.74
CA GLU A 106 -1.29 10.95 19.10
C GLU A 106 -1.04 9.62 18.38
N ASP A 107 -2.05 8.76 18.24
CA ASP A 107 -1.86 7.47 17.59
C ASP A 107 -1.73 7.62 16.07
N LEU A 108 -2.49 8.54 15.47
CA LEU A 108 -2.33 8.89 14.06
C LEU A 108 -0.93 9.45 13.78
N GLU A 109 -0.40 10.31 14.66
CA GLU A 109 0.95 10.82 14.56
C GLU A 109 2.01 9.72 14.71
N LYS A 110 1.83 8.78 15.65
CA LYS A 110 2.73 7.63 15.79
C LYS A 110 2.73 6.75 14.54
N LEU A 111 1.56 6.52 13.93
CA LEU A 111 1.48 5.81 12.64
C LEU A 111 2.14 6.59 11.51
N ALA A 112 1.96 7.92 11.47
CA ALA A 112 2.61 8.80 10.51
C ALA A 112 4.14 8.68 10.63
N LEU A 113 4.68 8.86 11.84
CA LEU A 113 6.11 8.70 12.16
C LEU A 113 6.65 7.30 11.84
N GLY A 114 5.82 6.27 12.00
CA GLY A 114 6.13 4.90 11.60
C GLY A 114 6.16 4.66 10.08
N GLY A 115 5.83 5.68 9.27
CA GLY A 115 5.89 5.63 7.81
C GLY A 115 4.57 5.30 7.12
N MET A 116 3.42 5.49 7.76
CA MET A 116 2.12 5.36 7.11
C MET A 116 2.02 6.35 5.92
N ASN A 117 1.78 5.83 4.72
CA ASN A 117 1.64 6.63 3.50
C ASN A 117 0.16 6.93 3.20
N VAL A 118 -0.73 5.97 3.48
CA VAL A 118 -2.17 6.09 3.23
C VAL A 118 -2.97 5.62 4.44
N ALA A 119 -3.93 6.44 4.86
CA ALA A 119 -4.92 6.10 5.87
C ALA A 119 -6.21 5.62 5.20
N ARG A 120 -6.55 4.34 5.42
CA ARG A 120 -7.76 3.69 4.91
C ARG A 120 -8.91 3.80 5.91
N PHE A 121 -10.07 4.20 5.43
CA PHE A 121 -11.33 4.24 6.17
C PHE A 121 -12.30 3.21 5.60
N ASN A 122 -12.53 2.14 6.36
CA ASN A 122 -13.49 1.10 5.98
C ASN A 122 -14.92 1.57 6.26
N MET A 123 -15.72 1.75 5.21
CA MET A 123 -17.09 2.27 5.30
C MET A 123 -18.12 1.23 5.75
N CYS A 124 -17.74 -0.04 5.94
CA CYS A 124 -18.59 -1.05 6.58
C CYS A 124 -18.83 -0.78 8.07
N HIS A 125 -17.98 0.06 8.69
CA HIS A 125 -17.99 0.35 10.11
C HIS A 125 -17.99 1.85 10.39
N ASN A 126 -18.40 2.21 11.60
CA ASN A 126 -18.51 3.59 12.10
C ASN A 126 -19.47 4.47 11.28
N THR A 127 -19.71 5.68 11.79
CA THR A 127 -20.57 6.67 11.11
C THR A 127 -19.73 7.62 10.26
N ARG A 128 -20.34 8.23 9.24
CA ARG A 128 -19.70 9.30 8.45
C ARG A 128 -19.24 10.48 9.31
N GLY A 129 -19.95 10.78 10.41
CA GLY A 129 -19.53 11.79 11.39
C GLY A 129 -18.19 11.44 12.05
N TRP A 130 -18.04 10.19 12.50
CA TRP A 130 -16.78 9.71 13.04
C TRP A 130 -15.65 9.77 12.00
N HIS A 131 -15.90 9.29 10.78
CA HIS A 131 -14.91 9.33 9.69
C HIS A 131 -14.45 10.75 9.39
N ARG A 132 -15.38 11.72 9.32
CA ARG A 132 -15.07 13.14 9.13
C ARG A 132 -14.13 13.69 10.20
N ASP A 133 -14.39 13.39 11.46
CA ASP A 133 -13.59 13.90 12.57
C ASP A 133 -12.15 13.37 12.51
N VAL A 134 -11.97 12.11 12.10
CA VAL A 134 -10.64 11.50 11.95
C VAL A 134 -9.92 12.01 10.71
N ILE A 135 -10.62 12.16 9.57
CA ILE A 135 -10.06 12.76 8.35
C ILE A 135 -9.55 14.17 8.63
N LYS A 136 -10.28 14.98 9.40
CA LYS A 136 -9.84 16.32 9.81
C LYS A 136 -8.54 16.28 10.62
N LYS A 137 -8.38 15.31 11.54
CA LYS A 137 -7.13 15.15 12.30
C LYS A 137 -5.95 14.83 11.39
N ILE A 138 -6.12 13.95 10.42
CA ILE A 138 -5.07 13.61 9.44
C ILE A 138 -4.68 14.83 8.60
N LYS A 139 -5.66 15.58 8.10
CA LYS A 139 -5.39 16.82 7.36
C LYS A 139 -4.63 17.84 8.22
N ARG A 140 -5.02 18.00 9.49
CA ARG A 140 -4.27 18.84 10.44
C ARG A 140 -2.86 18.34 10.69
N LEU A 141 -2.62 17.03 10.76
CA LEU A 141 -1.26 16.48 10.84
C LEU A 141 -0.43 16.86 9.60
N ASN A 142 -1.01 16.74 8.40
CA ASN A 142 -0.33 17.14 7.17
C ASN A 142 0.00 18.64 7.15
N GLU A 143 -0.93 19.49 7.59
CA GLU A 143 -0.79 20.96 7.59
C GLU A 143 0.14 21.48 8.71
N GLU A 144 -0.06 21.02 9.95
CA GLU A 144 0.62 21.55 11.15
C GLU A 144 1.99 20.90 11.39
N LYS A 145 2.18 19.64 10.95
CA LYS A 145 3.39 18.84 11.23
C LYS A 145 4.17 18.43 9.99
N GLY A 146 3.73 18.82 8.80
CA GLY A 146 4.45 18.56 7.55
C GLY A 146 4.42 17.10 7.09
N PHE A 147 3.45 16.30 7.54
CA PHE A 147 3.24 14.95 7.01
C PHE A 147 2.62 14.97 5.60
N CYS A 148 2.78 13.87 4.87
CA CYS A 148 2.18 13.66 3.56
C CYS A 148 1.32 12.39 3.53
N ILE A 149 0.30 12.31 4.39
CA ILE A 149 -0.60 11.15 4.49
C ILE A 149 -1.78 11.33 3.56
N SER A 150 -2.01 10.37 2.66
CA SER A 150 -3.20 10.37 1.81
C SER A 150 -4.37 9.67 2.49
N VAL A 151 -5.59 10.04 2.09
CA VAL A 151 -6.83 9.51 2.65
C VAL A 151 -7.54 8.63 1.61
N MET A 152 -7.86 7.40 1.99
CA MET A 152 -8.61 6.44 1.20
C MET A 152 -9.91 6.07 1.91
N ILE A 153 -11.04 6.12 1.22
CA ILE A 153 -12.26 5.42 1.67
C ILE A 153 -12.37 4.08 0.94
N ASP A 154 -12.85 3.06 1.65
CA ASP A 154 -13.11 1.73 1.11
C ASP A 154 -14.60 1.43 1.25
N THR A 155 -15.27 1.30 0.10
CA THR A 155 -16.71 1.03 0.01
C THR A 155 -17.06 -0.35 0.56
N GLU A 156 -18.31 -0.55 0.95
CA GLU A 156 -18.75 -1.86 1.44
C GLU A 156 -18.93 -2.85 0.28
N GLY A 157 -19.50 -2.35 -0.82
CA GLY A 157 -19.85 -3.17 -1.98
C GLY A 157 -21.00 -4.14 -1.70
N SER A 158 -21.43 -4.83 -2.74
CA SER A 158 -22.53 -5.79 -2.63
C SER A 158 -21.98 -7.22 -2.54
N GLN A 159 -22.08 -7.84 -1.37
CA GLN A 159 -21.73 -9.24 -1.16
C GLN A 159 -22.78 -9.97 -0.32
N ILE A 160 -22.93 -11.28 -0.54
CA ILE A 160 -23.71 -12.14 0.34
C ILE A 160 -22.96 -12.39 1.64
N HIS A 161 -23.64 -12.16 2.75
CA HIS A 161 -23.13 -12.41 4.09
C HIS A 161 -24.28 -12.67 5.05
N VAL A 162 -23.91 -13.10 6.26
CA VAL A 162 -24.85 -13.34 7.35
C VAL A 162 -25.28 -12.04 8.02
N LEU A 163 -26.58 -11.76 8.09
CA LEU A 163 -27.12 -10.65 8.88
C LEU A 163 -27.12 -10.96 10.37
N ASP A 164 -27.54 -12.17 10.73
CA ASP A 164 -27.66 -12.65 12.11
C ASP A 164 -27.53 -14.18 12.11
N HIS A 165 -26.81 -14.72 13.09
CA HIS A 165 -26.66 -16.16 13.36
C HIS A 165 -27.22 -16.54 14.75
N GLY A 166 -28.03 -15.67 15.34
CA GLY A 166 -28.71 -15.88 16.61
C GLY A 166 -27.83 -15.59 17.83
N ALA A 167 -26.65 -14.99 17.70
CA ALA A 167 -25.83 -14.65 18.86
C ALA A 167 -25.12 -13.30 18.72
N PRO A 168 -24.93 -12.57 19.84
CA PRO A 168 -24.19 -11.30 19.83
C PRO A 168 -22.68 -11.50 19.61
N SER A 169 -22.17 -12.74 19.73
CA SER A 169 -20.76 -13.11 19.58
C SER A 169 -20.60 -14.32 18.65
N SER A 170 -19.36 -14.72 18.36
CA SER A 170 -19.05 -15.93 17.60
C SER A 170 -19.75 -17.17 18.17
N VAL A 171 -20.29 -18.02 17.32
CA VAL A 171 -20.84 -19.34 17.68
C VAL A 171 -19.95 -20.42 17.12
N LYS A 172 -19.66 -21.47 17.89
CA LYS A 172 -18.96 -22.64 17.37
C LYS A 172 -19.96 -23.54 16.66
N ALA A 173 -19.79 -23.75 15.36
CA ALA A 173 -20.50 -24.79 14.63
C ALA A 173 -19.88 -26.14 14.98
N GLU A 174 -20.69 -27.06 15.50
CA GLU A 174 -20.24 -28.42 15.84
C GLU A 174 -20.47 -29.37 14.67
N GLU A 175 -19.55 -30.29 14.46
CA GLU A 175 -19.67 -31.31 13.41
C GLU A 175 -20.97 -32.10 13.55
N GLY A 176 -21.67 -32.31 12.44
CA GLY A 176 -22.97 -32.98 12.38
C GLY A 176 -24.16 -32.12 12.78
N SER A 177 -23.97 -30.91 13.33
CA SER A 177 -25.07 -30.00 13.66
C SER A 177 -25.80 -29.51 12.40
N ILE A 178 -27.13 -29.39 12.46
CA ILE A 178 -27.97 -28.96 11.33
C ILE A 178 -28.38 -27.50 11.52
N TRP A 179 -28.11 -26.69 10.51
CA TRP A 179 -28.36 -25.26 10.50
C TRP A 179 -29.31 -24.89 9.37
N LEU A 180 -30.22 -23.95 9.64
CA LEU A 180 -31.14 -23.39 8.66
C LEU A 180 -30.61 -22.05 8.17
N PHE A 181 -30.26 -21.96 6.89
CA PHE A 181 -29.95 -20.71 6.21
C PHE A 181 -31.22 -20.21 5.52
N THR A 182 -31.68 -19.01 5.87
CA THR A 182 -32.92 -18.42 5.38
C THR A 182 -32.76 -16.92 5.16
N THR A 183 -33.67 -16.30 4.41
CA THR A 183 -33.75 -14.83 4.29
C THR A 183 -34.82 -14.22 5.19
N GLN A 184 -35.66 -15.06 5.79
CA GLN A 184 -36.72 -14.63 6.67
C GLN A 184 -36.12 -14.09 7.97
N LYS A 185 -36.62 -12.94 8.43
CA LYS A 185 -36.32 -12.47 9.78
C LYS A 185 -37.06 -13.36 10.76
N SER A 186 -36.33 -13.99 11.66
CA SER A 186 -36.93 -14.57 12.87
C SER A 186 -37.11 -13.47 13.92
N ASP A 187 -38.29 -13.40 14.53
CA ASP A 187 -38.53 -12.56 15.70
C ASP A 187 -37.85 -13.21 16.93
N GLY A 188 -36.53 -13.02 17.04
CA GLY A 188 -35.68 -13.55 18.11
C GLY A 188 -34.48 -14.37 17.61
N SER A 189 -33.54 -14.64 18.51
CA SER A 189 -32.43 -15.58 18.29
C SER A 189 -33.01 -17.00 18.25
N SER A 190 -33.14 -17.55 17.05
CA SER A 190 -33.44 -18.97 16.87
C SER A 190 -32.11 -19.72 16.79
N PRO A 191 -31.83 -20.66 17.70
CA PRO A 191 -30.61 -21.46 17.64
C PRO A 191 -30.46 -22.11 16.27
N PHE A 192 -29.25 -22.15 15.73
CA PHE A 192 -28.93 -22.79 14.45
C PHE A 192 -29.69 -22.21 13.24
N THR A 193 -30.22 -20.99 13.33
CA THR A 193 -30.82 -20.28 12.20
C THR A 193 -29.94 -19.11 11.81
N VAL A 194 -29.62 -19.03 10.52
CA VAL A 194 -28.75 -18.03 9.93
C VAL A 194 -29.54 -17.23 8.91
N GLN A 195 -29.59 -15.92 9.11
CA GLN A 195 -30.21 -15.02 8.18
C GLN A 195 -29.20 -14.55 7.13
N ALA A 196 -29.45 -14.85 5.86
CA ALA A 196 -28.73 -14.29 4.73
C ALA A 196 -29.28 -12.90 4.36
N ASN A 197 -28.41 -12.02 3.86
CA ASN A 197 -28.78 -10.65 3.46
C ASN A 197 -29.45 -10.55 2.08
N TYR A 198 -29.40 -11.60 1.27
CA TYR A 198 -29.87 -11.59 -0.12
C TYR A 198 -30.90 -12.69 -0.39
N LYS A 199 -32.06 -12.33 -0.97
CA LYS A 199 -33.18 -13.26 -1.17
C LYS A 199 -32.88 -14.43 -2.11
N GLY A 200 -32.05 -14.21 -3.13
CA GLY A 200 -31.67 -15.22 -4.11
C GLY A 200 -30.38 -15.98 -3.77
N PHE A 201 -29.94 -15.99 -2.50
CA PHE A 201 -28.66 -16.61 -2.12
C PHE A 201 -28.58 -18.11 -2.41
N SER A 202 -29.72 -18.79 -2.50
CA SER A 202 -29.83 -20.22 -2.77
C SER A 202 -30.18 -20.56 -4.23
N GLU A 203 -30.20 -19.56 -5.12
CA GLU A 203 -30.41 -19.77 -6.56
C GLU A 203 -29.23 -20.54 -7.17
N GLY A 204 -29.51 -21.56 -7.98
CA GLY A 204 -28.48 -22.45 -8.54
C GLY A 204 -27.92 -23.52 -7.59
N ILE A 205 -28.23 -23.43 -6.28
CA ILE A 205 -27.73 -24.37 -5.27
C ILE A 205 -28.55 -25.68 -5.26
N GLU A 206 -27.86 -26.80 -5.18
CA GLU A 206 -28.38 -28.17 -5.16
C GLU A 206 -28.06 -28.88 -3.83
N VAL A 207 -28.78 -29.96 -3.54
CA VAL A 207 -28.45 -30.85 -2.41
C VAL A 207 -27.12 -31.54 -2.69
N GLY A 208 -26.22 -31.56 -1.71
CA GLY A 208 -24.83 -32.01 -1.82
C GLY A 208 -23.82 -30.90 -2.08
N ASP A 209 -24.25 -29.67 -2.40
CA ASP A 209 -23.34 -28.52 -2.49
C ASP A 209 -22.74 -28.20 -1.12
N VAL A 210 -21.48 -27.74 -1.12
CA VAL A 210 -20.74 -27.38 0.10
C VAL A 210 -20.81 -25.87 0.30
N LEU A 211 -21.42 -25.45 1.40
CA LEU A 211 -21.40 -24.08 1.90
C LEU A 211 -20.13 -23.86 2.73
N VAL A 212 -19.29 -22.92 2.31
CA VAL A 212 -18.04 -22.56 2.97
C VAL A 212 -18.18 -21.18 3.62
N ILE A 213 -17.90 -21.08 4.91
CA ILE A 213 -17.92 -19.83 5.68
C ILE A 213 -16.50 -19.25 5.77
N ASP A 214 -16.35 -17.96 5.47
CA ASP A 214 -15.10 -17.18 5.57
C ASP A 214 -13.87 -17.91 4.99
N GLY A 215 -14.03 -18.60 3.85
CA GLY A 215 -12.92 -19.27 3.14
C GLY A 215 -12.41 -20.54 3.83
N GLY A 216 -13.26 -21.18 4.64
CA GLY A 216 -12.95 -22.47 5.29
C GLY A 216 -12.88 -22.41 6.80
N MET A 217 -13.36 -21.32 7.44
CA MET A 217 -13.49 -21.29 8.90
C MET A 217 -14.49 -22.32 9.42
N ALA A 218 -15.57 -22.58 8.67
CA ALA A 218 -16.50 -23.67 8.89
C ALA A 218 -17.10 -24.09 7.54
N SER A 219 -17.45 -25.37 7.42
CA SER A 219 -18.04 -25.93 6.19
C SER A 219 -19.33 -26.66 6.53
N PHE A 220 -20.29 -26.60 5.61
CA PHE A 220 -21.57 -27.30 5.72
C PHE A 220 -21.92 -27.96 4.38
N GLU A 221 -22.57 -29.11 4.42
CA GLU A 221 -23.17 -29.76 3.25
C GLU A 221 -24.67 -29.45 3.20
N VAL A 222 -25.18 -29.04 2.04
CA VAL A 222 -26.62 -28.80 1.85
C VAL A 222 -27.34 -30.15 1.83
N ILE A 223 -28.11 -30.45 2.87
CA ILE A 223 -28.85 -31.71 2.99
C ILE A 223 -30.30 -31.60 2.50
N GLU A 224 -30.88 -30.41 2.51
CA GLU A 224 -32.25 -30.18 2.08
C GLU A 224 -32.44 -28.73 1.60
N LYS A 225 -33.22 -28.54 0.53
CA LYS A 225 -33.62 -27.23 0.02
C LYS A 225 -35.14 -27.11 0.01
N VAL A 226 -35.68 -26.14 0.75
CA VAL A 226 -37.12 -25.87 0.85
C VAL A 226 -37.38 -24.46 0.35
N GLY A 227 -37.77 -24.33 -0.92
CA GLY A 227 -37.84 -23.03 -1.57
C GLY A 227 -36.47 -22.37 -1.65
N ASN A 228 -36.32 -21.21 -0.99
CA ASN A 228 -35.04 -20.51 -0.87
C ASN A 228 -34.28 -20.82 0.43
N ASP A 229 -34.87 -21.59 1.34
CA ASP A 229 -34.24 -21.94 2.60
C ASP A 229 -33.41 -23.22 2.43
N LEU A 230 -32.21 -23.22 3.01
CA LEU A 230 -31.28 -24.35 2.95
C LEU A 230 -31.08 -24.92 4.36
N ARG A 231 -31.28 -26.23 4.52
CA ARG A 231 -30.77 -26.93 5.69
C ARG A 231 -29.41 -27.49 5.35
N CYS A 232 -28.42 -27.13 6.14
CA CYS A 232 -27.05 -27.52 5.93
C CYS A 232 -26.52 -28.24 7.18
N GLN A 233 -25.85 -29.37 6.98
CA GLN A 233 -25.18 -30.10 8.06
C GLN A 233 -23.72 -29.67 8.12
N CYS A 234 -23.23 -29.29 9.31
CA CYS A 234 -21.84 -28.92 9.50
C CYS A 234 -20.93 -30.13 9.27
N THR A 235 -20.01 -30.02 8.32
CA THR A 235 -18.99 -31.03 8.01
C THR A 235 -17.67 -30.71 8.68
N ASP A 236 -17.27 -29.43 8.68
CA ASP A 236 -16.05 -28.96 9.35
C ASP A 236 -16.42 -28.00 10.47
N SER A 237 -16.16 -28.43 11.71
CA SER A 237 -16.45 -27.63 12.90
C SER A 237 -15.55 -26.38 12.96
N GLY A 238 -16.12 -25.25 13.37
CA GLY A 238 -15.37 -24.00 13.37
C GLY A 238 -16.12 -22.82 13.97
N LEU A 239 -15.47 -21.65 13.95
CA LEU A 239 -16.06 -20.42 14.48
C LEU A 239 -16.88 -19.72 13.40
N PHE A 240 -18.16 -19.52 13.69
CA PHE A 240 -19.07 -18.72 12.89
C PHE A 240 -19.10 -17.30 13.48
N LEU A 241 -18.50 -16.36 12.76
CA LEU A 241 -18.47 -14.96 13.16
C LEU A 241 -19.74 -14.20 12.71
N PRO A 242 -20.18 -13.17 13.44
CA PRO A 242 -21.21 -12.27 12.96
C PRO A 242 -20.79 -11.64 11.63
N ARG A 243 -21.71 -11.54 10.66
CA ARG A 243 -21.42 -11.02 9.31
C ARG A 243 -20.37 -11.81 8.53
N ALA A 244 -20.13 -13.07 8.90
CA ALA A 244 -19.29 -13.95 8.11
C ALA A 244 -19.84 -14.07 6.68
N LYS A 245 -18.89 -14.16 5.75
CA LYS A 245 -19.11 -14.29 4.32
C LYS A 245 -19.25 -15.77 4.00
N PHE A 246 -19.97 -16.09 2.92
CA PHE A 246 -20.08 -17.48 2.52
C PHE A 246 -20.18 -17.64 1.01
N SER A 247 -19.73 -18.81 0.55
CA SER A 247 -19.77 -19.25 -0.85
C SER A 247 -20.22 -20.70 -0.93
N PHE A 248 -20.69 -21.10 -2.12
CA PHE A 248 -21.13 -22.48 -2.38
C PHE A 248 -20.20 -23.14 -3.38
N TRP A 249 -19.93 -24.42 -3.17
CA TRP A 249 -18.98 -25.20 -3.95
C TRP A 249 -19.59 -26.54 -4.37
N ARG A 250 -19.37 -26.93 -5.62
CA ARG A 250 -19.76 -28.22 -6.19
C ARG A 250 -18.55 -28.84 -6.86
N ASP A 251 -18.22 -30.07 -6.48
CA ASP A 251 -17.07 -30.81 -7.03
C ASP A 251 -15.74 -30.02 -7.03
N GLY A 252 -15.50 -29.26 -5.95
CA GLY A 252 -14.29 -28.43 -5.80
C GLY A 252 -14.27 -27.16 -6.66
N LYS A 253 -15.40 -26.75 -7.24
CA LYS A 253 -15.55 -25.50 -8.01
C LYS A 253 -16.61 -24.61 -7.37
N LEU A 254 -16.38 -23.30 -7.42
CA LEU A 254 -17.35 -22.30 -7.01
C LEU A 254 -18.62 -22.42 -7.85
N VAL A 255 -19.78 -22.48 -7.19
CA VAL A 255 -21.08 -22.44 -7.87
C VAL A 255 -21.34 -21.02 -8.35
N GLU A 256 -21.53 -20.86 -9.66
CA GLU A 256 -21.78 -19.55 -10.26
C GLU A 256 -23.03 -18.89 -9.67
N ARG A 257 -22.88 -17.61 -9.33
CA ARG A 257 -23.94 -16.79 -8.77
C ARG A 257 -24.85 -16.34 -9.90
N ASN A 258 -26.09 -16.80 -9.91
CA ASN A 258 -27.09 -16.40 -10.91
C ASN A 258 -27.84 -15.09 -10.58
N TYR A 259 -27.22 -14.19 -9.81
CA TYR A 259 -27.87 -12.96 -9.38
C TYR A 259 -27.09 -11.69 -9.76
N ASP A 260 -27.79 -10.72 -10.32
CA ASP A 260 -27.29 -9.38 -10.65
C ASP A 260 -27.34 -8.46 -9.40
N LEU A 261 -26.37 -8.59 -8.49
CA LEU A 261 -26.15 -7.55 -7.49
C LEU A 261 -25.37 -6.39 -8.14
N PRO A 262 -25.84 -5.13 -8.02
CA PRO A 262 -25.06 -3.99 -8.50
C PRO A 262 -23.77 -3.89 -7.70
N THR A 263 -22.63 -3.65 -8.37
CA THR A 263 -21.33 -3.43 -7.69
C THR A 263 -21.41 -2.31 -6.66
N LEU A 264 -22.16 -1.24 -6.96
CA LEU A 264 -22.39 -0.11 -6.06
C LEU A 264 -23.80 -0.11 -5.49
N SER A 265 -23.91 -0.26 -4.17
CA SER A 265 -25.17 -0.12 -3.45
C SER A 265 -25.57 1.36 -3.28
N LYS A 266 -26.82 1.62 -2.87
CA LYS A 266 -27.27 2.98 -2.48
C LYS A 266 -26.43 3.55 -1.33
N LYS A 267 -25.97 2.69 -0.42
CA LYS A 267 -25.10 3.08 0.69
C LYS A 267 -23.73 3.50 0.16
N ASP A 268 -23.15 2.74 -0.77
CA ASP A 268 -21.84 3.04 -1.36
C ASP A 268 -21.85 4.37 -2.09
N TRP A 269 -22.90 4.68 -2.87
CA TRP A 269 -23.03 6.00 -3.51
C TRP A 269 -23.04 7.15 -2.50
N ALA A 270 -23.73 6.99 -1.38
CA ALA A 270 -23.74 7.99 -0.32
C ALA A 270 -22.39 8.07 0.43
N ASP A 271 -21.64 6.97 0.54
CA ASP A 271 -20.28 6.94 1.09
C ASP A 271 -19.27 7.60 0.13
N ILE A 272 -19.44 7.41 -1.17
CA ILE A 272 -18.66 8.08 -2.23
C ILE A 272 -18.91 9.58 -2.22
N GLU A 273 -20.17 10.02 -2.17
CA GLU A 273 -20.52 11.45 -2.05
C GLU A 273 -19.90 12.08 -0.80
N PHE A 274 -19.94 11.36 0.32
CA PHE A 274 -19.25 11.76 1.53
C PHE A 274 -17.74 11.90 1.30
N GLY A 275 -17.07 10.90 0.72
CA GLY A 275 -15.64 10.96 0.41
C GLY A 275 -15.27 12.14 -0.50
N VAL A 276 -16.07 12.42 -1.53
CA VAL A 276 -15.89 13.58 -2.41
C VAL A 276 -16.00 14.88 -1.62
N SER A 277 -17.00 15.01 -0.74
CA SER A 277 -17.18 16.20 0.09
C SER A 277 -16.04 16.42 1.08
N GLU A 278 -15.45 15.33 1.59
CA GLU A 278 -14.28 15.38 2.46
C GLU A 278 -12.96 15.49 1.68
N GLY A 279 -12.97 15.51 0.34
CA GLY A 279 -11.78 15.66 -0.49
C GLY A 279 -10.75 14.54 -0.30
N VAL A 280 -11.21 13.29 -0.28
CA VAL A 280 -10.35 12.09 -0.19
C VAL A 280 -9.51 11.90 -1.47
N ASP A 281 -8.38 11.23 -1.32
CA ASP A 281 -7.40 11.01 -2.41
C ASP A 281 -7.71 9.75 -3.21
N PHE A 282 -8.21 8.73 -2.53
CA PHE A 282 -8.51 7.42 -3.12
C PHE A 282 -9.91 6.94 -2.71
N ILE A 283 -10.55 6.23 -3.63
CA ILE A 283 -11.75 5.41 -3.37
C ILE A 283 -11.42 3.99 -3.78
N ALA A 284 -11.43 3.05 -2.83
CA ALA A 284 -11.35 1.63 -3.09
C ALA A 284 -12.76 1.06 -3.26
N LEU A 285 -13.02 0.50 -4.44
CA LEU A 285 -14.29 -0.08 -4.83
C LEU A 285 -14.28 -1.58 -4.54
N SER A 286 -15.20 -2.03 -3.68
CA SER A 286 -15.34 -3.44 -3.29
C SER A 286 -16.19 -4.21 -4.28
N PHE A 287 -15.90 -5.51 -4.42
CA PHE A 287 -16.60 -6.50 -5.24
C PHE A 287 -16.77 -6.06 -6.69
N VAL A 288 -15.69 -5.57 -7.29
CA VAL A 288 -15.67 -5.15 -8.69
C VAL A 288 -15.71 -6.37 -9.59
N ASN A 289 -16.80 -6.52 -10.34
CA ASN A 289 -17.00 -7.64 -11.27
C ASN A 289 -16.81 -7.23 -12.74
N ASP A 290 -16.81 -5.94 -13.04
CA ASP A 290 -16.67 -5.43 -14.40
C ASP A 290 -15.99 -4.06 -14.45
N ALA A 291 -15.47 -3.72 -15.62
CA ALA A 291 -14.78 -2.46 -15.86
C ALA A 291 -15.72 -1.25 -15.98
N ASP A 292 -17.01 -1.46 -16.28
CA ASP A 292 -17.98 -0.39 -16.48
C ASP A 292 -18.36 0.28 -15.16
N SER A 293 -18.47 -0.48 -14.08
CA SER A 293 -18.67 0.02 -12.72
C SER A 293 -17.56 0.99 -12.30
N VAL A 294 -16.30 0.67 -12.65
CA VAL A 294 -15.15 1.56 -12.42
C VAL A 294 -15.24 2.82 -13.29
N ARG A 295 -15.54 2.67 -14.59
CA ARG A 295 -15.69 3.81 -15.53
C ARG A 295 -16.82 4.75 -15.10
N GLN A 296 -17.95 4.21 -14.65
CA GLN A 296 -19.09 4.96 -14.17
C GLN A 296 -18.71 5.83 -12.98
N LEU A 297 -18.01 5.27 -11.99
CA LEU A 297 -17.52 6.03 -10.84
C LEU A 297 -16.54 7.13 -11.27
N LYS A 298 -15.57 6.82 -12.14
CA LYS A 298 -14.61 7.83 -12.62
C LYS A 298 -15.28 8.98 -13.37
N ASN A 299 -16.26 8.67 -14.23
CA ASN A 299 -17.06 9.69 -14.92
C ASN A 299 -17.86 10.55 -13.93
N TYR A 300 -18.45 9.92 -12.91
CA TYR A 300 -19.14 10.64 -11.84
C TYR A 300 -18.20 11.60 -11.09
N LEU A 301 -17.01 11.15 -10.71
CA LEU A 301 -16.02 11.97 -10.01
C LEU A 301 -15.55 13.14 -10.87
N TYR A 302 -15.28 12.89 -12.16
CA TYR A 302 -14.87 13.92 -13.12
C TYR A 302 -15.90 15.04 -13.26
N MET A 303 -17.19 14.69 -13.25
CA MET A 303 -18.28 15.67 -13.35
C MET A 303 -18.52 16.46 -12.05
N ARG A 304 -18.12 15.93 -10.89
CA ARG A 304 -18.46 16.49 -9.58
C ARG A 304 -17.35 17.31 -8.94
N SER A 305 -16.09 17.05 -9.27
CA SER A 305 -14.96 17.67 -8.58
C SER A 305 -13.83 18.00 -9.54
N CYS A 306 -13.20 19.16 -9.34
CA CYS A 306 -11.94 19.50 -10.00
C CYS A 306 -10.74 18.74 -9.41
N ARG A 307 -10.90 18.09 -8.25
CA ARG A 307 -9.87 17.25 -7.62
C ARG A 307 -9.84 15.88 -8.29
N SER A 308 -8.64 15.43 -8.66
CA SER A 308 -8.44 14.08 -9.22
C SER A 308 -8.36 13.02 -8.11
N THR A 309 -9.52 12.58 -7.60
CA THR A 309 -9.60 11.39 -6.74
C THR A 309 -9.39 10.13 -7.58
N ARG A 310 -8.52 9.23 -7.12
CA ARG A 310 -8.17 7.98 -7.83
C ARG A 310 -9.10 6.83 -7.41
N VAL A 311 -9.47 5.98 -8.36
CA VAL A 311 -10.32 4.82 -8.12
C VAL A 311 -9.50 3.53 -8.17
N LEU A 312 -9.49 2.80 -7.07
CA LEU A 312 -8.84 1.49 -6.96
C LEU A 312 -9.89 0.39 -7.00
N ALA A 313 -9.77 -0.59 -7.90
CA ALA A 313 -10.65 -1.75 -7.88
C ALA A 313 -10.07 -2.83 -6.94
N LYS A 314 -10.92 -3.41 -6.10
CA LYS A 314 -10.56 -4.54 -5.26
C LYS A 314 -10.88 -5.85 -6.00
N ILE A 315 -9.86 -6.69 -6.13
CA ILE A 315 -9.98 -8.02 -6.74
C ILE A 315 -10.33 -8.99 -5.61
N GLU A 316 -11.61 -9.34 -5.55
CA GLU A 316 -12.26 -10.05 -4.44
C GLU A 316 -13.06 -11.27 -4.92
N SER A 317 -13.28 -11.43 -6.23
CA SER A 317 -14.16 -12.47 -6.80
C SER A 317 -13.51 -13.22 -7.95
N LEU A 318 -13.97 -14.45 -8.21
CA LEU A 318 -13.56 -15.21 -9.39
C LEU A 318 -13.90 -14.45 -10.70
N GLU A 319 -15.05 -13.78 -10.74
CA GLU A 319 -15.46 -12.97 -11.89
C GLU A 319 -14.47 -11.81 -12.16
N SER A 320 -13.99 -11.17 -11.11
CA SER A 320 -12.98 -10.10 -11.22
C SER A 320 -11.66 -10.61 -11.80
N LEU A 321 -11.28 -11.88 -11.52
CA LEU A 321 -10.10 -12.51 -12.11
C LEU A 321 -10.30 -12.81 -13.60
N GLN A 322 -11.47 -13.31 -13.99
CA GLN A 322 -11.78 -13.60 -15.40
C GLN A 322 -11.73 -12.34 -16.28
N LYS A 323 -12.06 -11.17 -15.70
CA LYS A 323 -12.08 -9.86 -16.37
C LYS A 323 -10.92 -8.94 -15.94
N LEU A 324 -9.86 -9.51 -15.37
CA LEU A 324 -8.79 -8.78 -14.70
C LEU A 324 -8.18 -7.66 -15.55
N GLU A 325 -7.77 -7.96 -16.79
CA GLU A 325 -7.08 -6.98 -17.64
C GLU A 325 -7.96 -5.77 -17.96
N GLU A 326 -9.27 -5.98 -18.18
CA GLU A 326 -10.22 -4.89 -18.47
C GLU A 326 -10.45 -4.00 -17.24
N ILE A 327 -10.58 -4.61 -16.07
CA ILE A 327 -10.73 -3.91 -14.78
C ILE A 327 -9.47 -3.10 -14.48
N VAL A 328 -8.28 -3.67 -14.66
CA VAL A 328 -6.99 -2.97 -14.45
C VAL A 328 -6.86 -1.78 -15.39
N LYS A 329 -7.22 -1.92 -16.68
CA LYS A 329 -7.20 -0.81 -17.65
C LYS A 329 -8.11 0.35 -17.24
N ALA A 330 -9.31 0.06 -16.75
CA ALA A 330 -10.27 1.07 -16.30
C ALA A 330 -9.87 1.77 -14.99
N SER A 331 -9.16 1.05 -14.11
CA SER A 331 -8.82 1.51 -12.76
C SER A 331 -7.59 2.42 -12.71
N ASP A 332 -7.41 3.16 -11.62
CA ASP A 332 -6.19 3.94 -11.35
C ASP A 332 -5.15 3.14 -10.53
N GLY A 333 -5.54 1.97 -10.04
CA GLY A 333 -4.74 1.01 -9.31
C GLY A 333 -5.61 -0.15 -8.83
N ILE A 334 -4.99 -1.16 -8.22
CA ILE A 334 -5.67 -2.38 -7.80
C ILE A 334 -5.36 -2.69 -6.34
N MET A 335 -6.29 -3.32 -5.64
CA MET A 335 -6.07 -3.91 -4.32
C MET A 335 -6.38 -5.41 -4.38
N VAL A 336 -5.39 -6.25 -4.11
CA VAL A 336 -5.55 -7.70 -3.99
C VAL A 336 -6.07 -8.02 -2.59
N ALA A 337 -7.36 -8.32 -2.48
CA ALA A 337 -8.02 -8.59 -1.20
C ALA A 337 -8.08 -10.10 -0.96
N ARG A 338 -6.97 -10.64 -0.44
CA ARG A 338 -6.69 -12.08 -0.35
C ARG A 338 -7.68 -12.86 0.51
N GLY A 339 -8.15 -12.26 1.60
CA GLY A 339 -9.12 -12.87 2.50
C GLY A 339 -10.47 -13.08 1.81
N ASP A 340 -10.93 -12.10 1.04
CA ASP A 340 -12.16 -12.20 0.24
C ASP A 340 -11.97 -13.13 -0.96
N LEU A 341 -10.86 -12.99 -1.66
CA LEU A 341 -10.55 -13.85 -2.81
C LEU A 341 -10.41 -15.32 -2.41
N GLY A 342 -9.88 -15.61 -1.21
CA GLY A 342 -9.78 -16.96 -0.66
C GLY A 342 -11.11 -17.61 -0.31
N VAL A 343 -12.23 -16.86 -0.34
CA VAL A 343 -13.59 -17.42 -0.26
C VAL A 343 -14.08 -17.91 -1.63
N GLU A 344 -13.48 -17.43 -2.71
CA GLU A 344 -13.96 -17.59 -4.09
C GLU A 344 -13.06 -18.50 -4.95
N ILE A 345 -11.79 -18.67 -4.56
CA ILE A 345 -10.85 -19.59 -5.20
C ILE A 345 -10.15 -20.47 -4.15
N PRO A 346 -9.64 -21.66 -4.53
CA PRO A 346 -8.86 -22.50 -3.62
C PRO A 346 -7.67 -21.73 -3.06
N TYR A 347 -7.47 -21.78 -1.74
CA TYR A 347 -6.50 -20.93 -1.05
C TYR A 347 -5.05 -21.19 -1.47
N GLU A 348 -4.74 -22.39 -1.97
CA GLU A 348 -3.42 -22.74 -2.52
C GLU A 348 -3.10 -21.99 -3.83
N GLN A 349 -4.11 -21.45 -4.52
CA GLN A 349 -3.94 -20.66 -5.75
C GLN A 349 -3.69 -19.17 -5.47
N ILE A 350 -4.00 -18.69 -4.26
CA ILE A 350 -3.88 -17.26 -3.89
C ILE A 350 -2.48 -16.70 -4.16
N PRO A 351 -1.36 -17.38 -3.80
CA PRO A 351 -0.04 -16.83 -4.05
C PRO A 351 0.28 -16.64 -5.54
N THR A 352 -0.15 -17.57 -6.40
CA THR A 352 0.08 -17.48 -7.85
C THR A 352 -0.82 -16.43 -8.50
N VAL A 353 -2.08 -16.32 -8.06
CA VAL A 353 -3.01 -15.29 -8.55
C VAL A 353 -2.58 -13.90 -8.13
N GLN A 354 -2.04 -13.72 -6.92
CA GLN A 354 -1.46 -12.45 -6.48
C GLN A 354 -0.31 -12.00 -7.40
N GLU A 355 0.57 -12.94 -7.77
CA GLU A 355 1.68 -12.66 -8.69
C GLU A 355 1.16 -12.27 -10.08
N GLU A 356 0.15 -12.98 -10.61
CA GLU A 356 -0.50 -12.66 -11.88
C GLU A 356 -1.12 -11.26 -11.87
N ILE A 357 -1.92 -10.94 -10.85
CA ILE A 357 -2.53 -9.59 -10.70
C ILE A 357 -1.45 -8.52 -10.65
N THR A 358 -0.38 -8.75 -9.89
CA THR A 358 0.72 -7.79 -9.79
C THR A 358 1.44 -7.60 -11.12
N ASN A 359 1.66 -8.67 -11.88
CA ASN A 359 2.27 -8.59 -13.20
C ASN A 359 1.41 -7.79 -14.17
N VAL A 360 0.11 -8.07 -14.27
CA VAL A 360 -0.82 -7.32 -15.13
C VAL A 360 -0.87 -5.84 -14.74
N CYS A 361 -0.93 -5.54 -13.44
CA CYS A 361 -0.90 -4.16 -12.94
C CYS A 361 0.38 -3.44 -13.36
N ARG A 362 1.53 -4.09 -13.21
CA ARG A 362 2.81 -3.52 -13.63
C ARG A 362 2.84 -3.30 -15.13
N GLU A 363 2.46 -4.28 -15.95
CA GLU A 363 2.42 -4.13 -17.42
C GLU A 363 1.59 -2.91 -17.85
N LEU A 364 0.45 -2.69 -17.19
CA LEU A 364 -0.47 -1.58 -17.45
C LEU A 364 -0.16 -0.29 -16.67
N ASN A 365 1.00 -0.22 -15.99
CA ASN A 365 1.45 0.92 -15.19
C ASN A 365 0.41 1.37 -14.15
N LYS A 366 -0.10 0.41 -13.38
CA LYS A 366 -1.05 0.60 -12.27
C LYS A 366 -0.39 0.16 -10.96
N PRO A 367 -0.49 0.96 -9.88
CA PRO A 367 -0.01 0.54 -8.57
C PRO A 367 -0.90 -0.58 -8.02
N VAL A 368 -0.30 -1.52 -7.32
CA VAL A 368 -1.01 -2.63 -6.66
C VAL A 368 -0.79 -2.62 -5.14
N ILE A 369 -1.87 -2.78 -4.40
CA ILE A 369 -1.87 -2.96 -2.95
C ILE A 369 -2.12 -4.43 -2.65
N VAL A 370 -1.26 -5.05 -1.85
CA VAL A 370 -1.54 -6.38 -1.27
C VAL A 370 -2.17 -6.19 0.10
N ALA A 371 -3.37 -6.73 0.28
CA ALA A 371 -4.24 -6.49 1.42
C ALA A 371 -4.72 -7.77 2.09
N SER A 372 -5.11 -7.64 3.37
CA SER A 372 -5.65 -8.68 4.27
C SER A 372 -4.67 -9.82 4.59
N GLN A 373 -4.77 -10.44 5.77
CA GLN A 373 -4.00 -11.62 6.18
C GLN A 373 -2.46 -11.48 6.09
N LEU A 374 -1.91 -10.26 6.15
CA LEU A 374 -0.44 -10.05 6.13
C LEU A 374 0.15 -10.33 7.52
N LEU A 375 -0.39 -9.71 8.56
CA LEU A 375 0.10 -9.82 9.94
C LEU A 375 -1.08 -10.07 10.90
N GLN A 376 -2.07 -10.88 10.48
CA GLN A 376 -3.33 -11.09 11.19
C GLN A 376 -3.17 -11.48 12.66
N SER A 377 -2.16 -12.29 13.01
CA SER A 377 -1.87 -12.66 14.39
C SER A 377 -1.55 -11.44 15.27
N MET A 378 -1.07 -10.35 14.67
CA MET A 378 -0.74 -9.12 15.39
C MET A 378 -1.95 -8.29 15.81
N VAL A 379 -3.16 -8.70 15.42
CA VAL A 379 -4.40 -8.20 16.05
C VAL A 379 -4.42 -8.56 17.54
N GLU A 380 -3.93 -9.75 17.91
CA GLU A 380 -3.97 -10.26 19.28
C GLU A 380 -2.59 -10.32 19.95
N TYR A 381 -1.53 -10.52 19.16
CA TYR A 381 -0.18 -10.77 19.67
C TYR A 381 0.81 -9.66 19.30
N PRO A 382 1.81 -9.35 20.13
CA PRO A 382 2.75 -8.26 19.86
C PRO A 382 3.79 -8.59 18.77
N THR A 383 3.86 -9.84 18.33
CA THR A 383 4.89 -10.37 17.42
C THR A 383 4.21 -11.24 16.38
N PRO A 384 4.56 -11.11 15.08
CA PRO A 384 3.99 -11.93 14.03
C PRO A 384 4.57 -13.35 14.05
N THR A 385 3.90 -14.25 13.35
CA THR A 385 4.44 -15.56 13.02
C THR A 385 5.53 -15.46 11.96
N ARG A 386 6.36 -16.52 11.84
CA ARG A 386 7.36 -16.60 10.77
C ARG A 386 6.71 -16.71 9.38
N ALA A 387 5.55 -17.36 9.30
CA ALA A 387 4.80 -17.51 8.06
C ALA A 387 4.31 -16.15 7.54
N GLU A 388 3.79 -15.30 8.41
CA GLU A 388 3.36 -13.94 8.08
C GLU A 388 4.51 -13.04 7.61
N VAL A 389 5.68 -13.13 8.25
CA VAL A 389 6.87 -12.39 7.79
C VAL A 389 7.33 -12.89 6.42
N ALA A 390 7.25 -14.20 6.16
CA ALA A 390 7.55 -14.76 4.85
C ALA A 390 6.55 -14.28 3.78
N ASP A 391 5.26 -14.25 4.11
CA ASP A 391 4.19 -13.75 3.23
C ASP A 391 4.39 -12.25 2.88
N VAL A 392 4.65 -11.41 3.88
CA VAL A 392 5.00 -10.00 3.66
C VAL A 392 6.22 -9.86 2.74
N SER A 393 7.26 -10.67 2.97
CA SER A 393 8.47 -10.66 2.16
C SER A 393 8.20 -11.08 0.72
N GLU A 394 7.32 -12.06 0.54
CA GLU A 394 6.90 -12.58 -0.76
C GLU A 394 6.08 -11.55 -1.54
N ALA A 395 5.15 -10.83 -0.91
CA ALA A 395 4.42 -9.73 -1.54
C ALA A 395 5.36 -8.63 -2.08
N VAL A 396 6.43 -8.30 -1.33
CA VAL A 396 7.46 -7.35 -1.78
C VAL A 396 8.29 -7.94 -2.93
N ARG A 397 8.64 -9.23 -2.86
CA ARG A 397 9.37 -9.94 -3.93
C ARG A 397 8.58 -9.98 -5.24
N GLN A 398 7.26 -10.09 -5.14
CA GLN A 398 6.31 -10.02 -6.25
C GLN A 398 6.06 -8.60 -6.74
N TYR A 399 6.76 -7.59 -6.20
CA TYR A 399 6.71 -6.20 -6.62
C TYR A 399 5.42 -5.46 -6.28
N ALA A 400 4.77 -5.76 -5.16
CA ALA A 400 3.69 -4.92 -4.65
C ALA A 400 4.15 -3.46 -4.48
N ASP A 401 3.30 -2.48 -4.85
CA ASP A 401 3.60 -1.07 -4.62
C ASP A 401 3.35 -0.68 -3.17
N ALA A 402 2.32 -1.28 -2.56
CA ALA A 402 1.96 -1.05 -1.17
C ALA A 402 1.51 -2.34 -0.45
N LEU A 403 1.72 -2.36 0.86
CA LEU A 403 1.19 -3.36 1.77
C LEU A 403 0.17 -2.72 2.72
N MET A 404 -0.89 -3.44 3.05
CA MET A 404 -2.00 -2.89 3.84
C MET A 404 -2.28 -3.64 5.14
N LEU A 405 -2.20 -2.92 6.26
CA LEU A 405 -2.75 -3.36 7.54
C LEU A 405 -4.26 -3.13 7.57
N SER A 406 -4.99 -4.17 8.00
CA SER A 406 -6.45 -4.20 8.12
C SER A 406 -6.86 -4.17 9.60
N GLY A 407 -7.19 -5.32 10.19
CA GLY A 407 -7.55 -5.39 11.60
C GLY A 407 -6.39 -5.03 12.53
N GLU A 408 -5.15 -5.28 12.09
CA GLU A 408 -3.92 -5.10 12.86
C GLU A 408 -3.77 -3.67 13.38
N SER A 409 -4.07 -2.68 12.53
CA SER A 409 -4.06 -1.27 12.91
C SER A 409 -5.41 -0.77 13.40
N ALA A 410 -6.52 -1.29 12.86
CA ALA A 410 -7.86 -0.74 13.14
C ALA A 410 -8.36 -1.07 14.56
N ILE A 411 -8.19 -2.31 15.00
CA ILE A 411 -8.73 -2.82 16.27
C ILE A 411 -7.66 -3.43 17.18
N GLY A 412 -6.53 -3.86 16.62
CA GLY A 412 -5.45 -4.47 17.39
C GLY A 412 -4.68 -3.45 18.26
N PRO A 413 -4.23 -3.82 19.47
CA PRO A 413 -3.45 -2.94 20.33
C PRO A 413 -2.00 -2.76 19.86
N TYR A 414 -1.58 -3.49 18.82
CA TYR A 414 -0.19 -3.52 18.33
C TYR A 414 -0.01 -2.93 16.94
N GLY A 415 -0.94 -2.09 16.47
CA GLY A 415 -0.90 -1.51 15.12
C GLY A 415 0.43 -0.83 14.74
N GLN A 416 1.06 -0.10 15.67
CA GLN A 416 2.39 0.50 15.44
C GLN A 416 3.50 -0.53 15.28
N LYS A 417 3.45 -1.63 16.04
CA LYS A 417 4.41 -2.73 15.91
C LYS A 417 4.21 -3.47 14.58
N ALA A 418 2.96 -3.71 14.19
CA ALA A 418 2.63 -4.30 12.90
C ALA A 418 3.16 -3.44 11.74
N LEU A 419 3.01 -2.11 11.83
CA LEU A 419 3.56 -1.18 10.84
C LEU A 419 5.09 -1.27 10.76
N SER A 420 5.75 -1.33 11.93
CA SER A 420 7.21 -1.49 12.00
C SER A 420 7.68 -2.81 11.37
N VAL A 421 6.93 -3.90 11.55
CA VAL A 421 7.23 -5.19 10.90
C VAL A 421 7.16 -5.05 9.38
N LEU A 422 6.10 -4.44 8.83
CA LEU A 422 6.00 -4.21 7.38
C LEU A 422 7.17 -3.35 6.87
N GLN A 423 7.53 -2.30 7.60
CA GLN A 423 8.66 -1.43 7.27
C GLN A 423 9.98 -2.20 7.23
N MET A 424 10.27 -2.99 8.26
CA MET A 424 11.50 -3.77 8.38
C MET A 424 11.61 -4.84 7.30
N ALA A 425 10.56 -5.63 7.10
CA ALA A 425 10.54 -6.70 6.09
C ALA A 425 10.69 -6.13 4.67
N SER A 426 9.95 -5.05 4.35
CA SER A 426 10.06 -4.38 3.06
C SER A 426 11.46 -3.84 2.80
N SER A 427 12.03 -3.13 3.77
CA SER A 427 13.38 -2.56 3.65
C SER A 427 14.44 -3.64 3.45
N ARG A 428 14.32 -4.78 4.17
CA ARG A 428 15.24 -5.91 4.01
C ARG A 428 15.14 -6.54 2.62
N MET A 429 13.92 -6.71 2.09
CA MET A 429 13.69 -7.28 0.76
C MET A 429 14.14 -6.33 -0.36
N GLU A 430 13.94 -5.03 -0.21
CA GLU A 430 14.45 -4.01 -1.13
C GLU A 430 15.99 -4.02 -1.17
N LEU A 431 16.64 -4.12 -0.01
CA LEU A 431 18.09 -4.25 0.08
C LEU A 431 18.59 -5.56 -0.57
N TRP A 432 17.96 -6.69 -0.25
CA TRP A 432 18.32 -8.00 -0.83
C TRP A 432 18.17 -8.01 -2.36
N SER A 433 17.09 -7.42 -2.89
CA SER A 433 16.87 -7.28 -4.34
C SER A 433 18.00 -6.52 -5.04
N ARG A 434 18.58 -5.51 -4.36
CA ARG A 434 19.76 -4.78 -4.85
C ARG A 434 21.03 -5.61 -4.77
N GLU A 435 21.27 -6.30 -3.65
CA GLU A 435 22.43 -7.18 -3.43
C GLU A 435 22.52 -8.27 -4.51
N GLU A 436 21.39 -8.86 -4.88
CA GLU A 436 21.27 -9.91 -5.91
C GLU A 436 21.15 -9.38 -7.35
N ASN A 437 21.21 -8.05 -7.54
CA ASN A 437 21.02 -7.40 -8.85
C ASN A 437 19.74 -7.87 -9.58
N ARG A 438 18.65 -8.08 -8.83
CA ARG A 438 17.38 -8.64 -9.36
C ARG A 438 16.73 -7.78 -10.44
N GLN A 439 17.12 -6.51 -10.57
CA GLN A 439 16.62 -5.63 -11.61
C GLN A 439 17.05 -6.07 -13.01
N SER A 440 18.18 -6.77 -13.14
CA SER A 440 18.62 -7.39 -14.40
C SER A 440 17.66 -8.47 -14.91
N ILE A 441 16.83 -9.03 -14.03
CA ILE A 441 15.87 -10.13 -14.28
C ILE A 441 14.47 -9.58 -14.60
N LEU A 442 14.22 -8.26 -14.45
CA LEU A 442 12.96 -7.68 -14.87
C LEU A 442 12.80 -7.87 -16.38
N HIS A 443 11.84 -8.71 -16.77
CA HIS A 443 11.50 -8.94 -18.17
C HIS A 443 11.22 -7.59 -18.85
N ARG A 444 12.03 -7.28 -19.87
CA ARG A 444 11.72 -6.17 -20.77
C ARG A 444 10.55 -6.61 -21.63
N LEU A 445 9.43 -5.91 -21.50
CA LEU A 445 8.32 -6.07 -22.43
C LEU A 445 8.84 -5.84 -23.86
N GLN A 446 8.59 -6.81 -24.74
CA GLN A 446 8.94 -6.71 -26.16
C GLN A 446 7.95 -5.75 -26.83
N LEU A 447 8.41 -4.54 -27.15
CA LEU A 447 7.57 -3.51 -27.74
C LEU A 447 7.52 -3.67 -29.26
N GLY A 448 6.55 -4.45 -29.75
CA GLY A 448 6.09 -4.39 -31.13
C GLY A 448 4.93 -3.40 -31.28
N VAL A 449 4.96 -2.58 -32.34
CA VAL A 449 3.91 -1.66 -32.84
C VAL A 449 3.78 -0.27 -32.13
N SER A 450 3.61 0.78 -32.93
CA SER A 450 3.74 2.23 -32.64
C SER A 450 2.53 2.86 -31.91
N LEU A 451 2.75 3.65 -30.84
CA LEU A 451 1.82 4.66 -30.26
C LEU A 451 2.57 5.78 -29.48
N PRO A 452 1.97 6.99 -29.28
CA PRO A 452 2.58 8.15 -28.60
C PRO A 452 2.96 7.95 -27.12
N ASP A 453 2.18 7.18 -26.36
CA ASP A 453 2.43 6.92 -24.92
C ASP A 453 3.73 6.11 -24.68
N ARG A 454 4.27 5.45 -25.70
CA ARG A 454 5.53 4.70 -25.61
C ARG A 454 6.78 5.58 -25.53
N ILE A 455 6.74 6.87 -25.93
CA ILE A 455 7.92 7.74 -25.84
C ILE A 455 8.27 8.01 -24.38
N ALA A 456 7.29 8.47 -23.59
CA ALA A 456 7.46 8.68 -22.15
C ALA A 456 7.91 7.39 -21.47
N GLU A 457 7.30 6.27 -21.85
CA GLU A 457 7.65 4.95 -21.35
C GLU A 457 9.11 4.57 -21.65
N GLN A 458 9.57 4.71 -22.90
CA GLN A 458 10.95 4.42 -23.27
C GLN A 458 11.94 5.36 -22.59
N ILE A 459 11.61 6.65 -22.48
CA ILE A 459 12.42 7.62 -21.75
C ILE A 459 12.57 7.18 -20.29
N CYS A 460 11.49 6.80 -19.61
CA CYS A 460 11.55 6.32 -18.23
C CYS A 460 12.32 5.00 -18.11
N ASN A 461 12.16 4.06 -19.05
CA ASN A 461 12.91 2.80 -19.06
C ASN A 461 14.42 3.06 -19.21
N CYS A 462 14.82 3.90 -20.18
CA CYS A 462 16.20 4.31 -20.39
C CYS A 462 16.76 5.11 -19.21
N ALA A 463 15.97 6.00 -18.62
CA ALA A 463 16.34 6.78 -17.45
C ALA A 463 16.65 5.89 -16.26
N VAL A 464 15.83 4.86 -15.98
CA VAL A 464 16.09 3.90 -14.91
C VAL A 464 17.33 3.06 -15.20
N GLN A 465 17.48 2.57 -16.43
CA GLN A 465 18.68 1.83 -16.82
C GLN A 465 19.96 2.68 -16.64
N MET A 466 19.91 3.95 -17.07
CA MET A 466 21.01 4.90 -16.92
C MET A 466 21.28 5.20 -15.45
N ALA A 467 20.25 5.47 -14.66
CA ALA A 467 20.35 5.74 -13.23
C ALA A 467 21.07 4.61 -12.49
N ASN A 468 20.68 3.36 -12.77
CA ASN A 468 21.28 2.20 -12.13
C ASN A 468 22.71 1.94 -12.61
N ASN A 469 22.99 2.05 -13.91
CA ASN A 469 24.31 1.80 -14.47
C ASN A 469 25.34 2.84 -14.05
N LEU A 470 24.93 4.11 -13.97
CA LEU A 470 25.78 5.20 -13.49
C LEU A 470 25.88 5.24 -11.97
N GLY A 471 25.01 4.51 -11.26
CA GLY A 471 24.95 4.54 -9.80
C GLY A 471 24.57 5.90 -9.25
N VAL A 472 23.62 6.60 -9.89
CA VAL A 472 23.17 7.93 -9.43
C VAL A 472 22.51 7.84 -8.05
N ASP A 473 22.59 8.91 -7.28
CA ASP A 473 22.07 8.97 -5.91
C ASP A 473 20.55 9.15 -5.88
N ALA A 474 19.98 9.92 -6.81
CA ALA A 474 18.55 10.21 -6.85
C ALA A 474 18.03 10.39 -8.28
N ILE A 475 16.74 10.12 -8.48
CA ILE A 475 16.01 10.50 -9.70
C ILE A 475 15.08 11.66 -9.36
N PHE A 476 15.22 12.79 -10.05
CA PHE A 476 14.34 13.94 -9.93
C PHE A 476 13.38 13.93 -11.12
N VAL A 477 12.08 13.88 -10.84
CA VAL A 477 11.05 13.95 -11.88
C VAL A 477 10.14 15.14 -11.67
N TYR A 478 10.05 15.99 -12.69
CA TYR A 478 9.11 17.12 -12.70
C TYR A 478 7.88 16.71 -13.47
N THR A 479 6.73 16.65 -12.79
CA THR A 479 5.51 16.12 -13.39
C THR A 479 4.26 16.91 -13.05
N LYS A 480 3.41 17.10 -14.07
CA LYS A 480 2.11 17.76 -13.90
C LYS A 480 1.04 16.83 -13.33
N TYR A 481 0.98 15.59 -13.80
CA TYR A 481 -0.09 14.62 -13.48
C TYR A 481 0.42 13.31 -12.86
N GLY A 482 1.73 13.17 -12.67
CA GLY A 482 2.34 11.98 -12.04
C GLY A 482 2.69 10.85 -13.00
N GLN A 483 2.43 10.97 -14.30
CA GLN A 483 2.59 9.88 -15.27
C GLN A 483 4.05 9.40 -15.36
N MET A 484 5.02 10.31 -15.54
CA MET A 484 6.43 9.92 -15.59
C MET A 484 6.93 9.35 -14.27
N ALA A 485 6.47 9.88 -13.13
CA ALA A 485 6.83 9.34 -11.82
C ALA A 485 6.34 7.89 -11.64
N SER A 486 5.13 7.60 -12.11
CA SER A 486 4.57 6.25 -12.11
C SER A 486 5.35 5.30 -13.05
N LEU A 487 5.68 5.75 -14.27
CA LEU A 487 6.48 4.96 -15.22
C LEU A 487 7.89 4.65 -14.69
N LEU A 488 8.54 5.61 -14.02
CA LEU A 488 9.81 5.39 -13.32
C LEU A 488 9.63 4.37 -12.19
N SER A 489 8.59 4.53 -11.37
CA SER A 489 8.27 3.64 -10.25
C SER A 489 8.08 2.18 -10.68
N ARG A 490 7.35 1.95 -11.78
CA ARG A 490 7.07 0.62 -12.35
C ARG A 490 8.35 -0.16 -12.69
N ASN A 491 9.40 0.55 -13.11
CA ASN A 491 10.71 -0.01 -13.46
C ASN A 491 11.60 -0.34 -12.25
N ARG A 492 11.13 -0.03 -11.03
CA ARG A 492 11.76 -0.34 -9.74
C ARG A 492 13.25 0.10 -9.63
N PRO A 493 13.60 1.37 -9.91
CA PRO A 493 14.99 1.88 -9.84
C PRO A 493 15.64 1.66 -8.47
N TYR A 494 16.98 1.54 -8.45
CA TYR A 494 17.76 1.53 -7.21
C TYR A 494 17.75 2.88 -6.45
N PRO A 495 17.95 4.04 -7.10
CA PRO A 495 17.78 5.31 -6.40
C PRO A 495 16.29 5.63 -6.12
N PRO A 496 16.02 6.43 -5.07
CA PRO A 496 14.68 6.97 -4.82
C PRO A 496 14.27 7.98 -5.90
N ILE A 497 12.96 8.12 -6.10
CA ILE A 497 12.36 9.03 -7.09
C ILE A 497 11.74 10.22 -6.34
N PHE A 498 12.28 11.42 -6.51
CA PHE A 498 11.69 12.66 -6.01
C PHE A 498 10.79 13.26 -7.09
N ALA A 499 9.48 13.28 -6.85
CA ALA A 499 8.49 13.76 -7.79
C ALA A 499 8.03 15.17 -7.41
N PHE A 500 8.46 16.17 -8.17
CA PHE A 500 8.10 17.57 -7.98
C PHE A 500 6.84 17.89 -8.77
N THR A 501 5.85 18.44 -8.10
CA THR A 501 4.58 18.85 -8.71
C THR A 501 4.02 20.10 -8.03
N ARG A 502 3.25 20.88 -8.78
CA ARG A 502 2.49 22.05 -8.28
C ARG A 502 1.05 21.70 -7.89
N ASP A 503 0.59 20.49 -8.20
CA ASP A 503 -0.77 20.04 -7.85
C ASP A 503 -0.73 19.14 -6.61
N ASN A 504 -1.39 19.60 -5.54
CA ASN A 504 -1.46 18.84 -4.30
C ASN A 504 -2.26 17.54 -4.47
N SER A 505 -3.22 17.47 -5.40
CA SER A 505 -3.97 16.23 -5.66
C SER A 505 -3.06 15.15 -6.24
N THR A 506 -2.21 15.53 -7.20
CA THR A 506 -1.17 14.69 -7.78
C THR A 506 -0.14 14.29 -6.71
N ARG A 507 0.27 15.21 -5.84
CA ARG A 507 1.17 14.89 -4.71
C ARG A 507 0.60 13.77 -3.84
N MET A 508 -0.66 13.88 -3.43
CA MET A 508 -1.30 12.85 -2.62
C MET A 508 -1.43 11.52 -3.39
N ALA A 509 -1.86 11.56 -4.66
CA ALA A 509 -2.01 10.36 -5.48
C ALA A 509 -0.70 9.57 -5.64
N LEU A 510 0.44 10.26 -5.68
CA LEU A 510 1.77 9.64 -5.81
C LEU A 510 2.26 8.92 -4.55
N ASN A 511 1.64 9.14 -3.38
CA ASN A 511 2.02 8.43 -2.14
C ASN A 511 1.78 6.91 -2.21
N LEU A 512 1.03 6.43 -3.19
CA LEU A 512 0.81 5.01 -3.43
C LEU A 512 1.84 4.36 -4.38
N GLN A 513 2.65 5.16 -5.09
CA GLN A 513 3.60 4.66 -6.08
C GLN A 513 4.91 4.23 -5.42
N TRP A 514 5.37 3.01 -5.68
CA TRP A 514 6.61 2.47 -5.09
C TRP A 514 7.82 3.38 -5.32
N GLY A 515 8.60 3.66 -4.28
CA GLY A 515 9.85 4.42 -4.38
C GLY A 515 9.71 5.90 -4.72
N VAL A 516 8.49 6.42 -4.87
CA VAL A 516 8.22 7.84 -5.16
C VAL A 516 8.06 8.64 -3.88
N ILE A 517 8.80 9.73 -3.75
CA ILE A 517 8.66 10.75 -2.69
C ILE A 517 8.09 12.01 -3.35
N PRO A 518 6.80 12.30 -3.20
CA PRO A 518 6.18 13.43 -3.86
C PRO A 518 6.38 14.71 -3.06
N ILE A 519 6.77 15.80 -3.73
CA ILE A 519 7.10 17.09 -3.12
C ILE A 519 6.29 18.18 -3.81
N LEU A 520 5.55 18.96 -3.00
CA LEU A 520 4.85 20.14 -3.49
C LEU A 520 5.86 21.27 -3.69
N VAL A 521 5.99 21.76 -4.92
CA VAL A 521 6.84 22.91 -5.26
C VAL A 521 6.09 23.78 -6.25
N ASP A 522 6.22 25.10 -6.10
CA ASP A 522 5.74 26.03 -7.12
C ASP A 522 6.68 25.99 -8.33
N LEU A 523 6.19 25.43 -9.43
CA LEU A 523 6.97 25.19 -10.65
C LEU A 523 6.74 26.32 -11.65
N SER A 524 7.82 26.95 -12.09
CA SER A 524 7.81 27.93 -13.18
C SER A 524 7.83 27.25 -14.56
N ASP A 525 7.65 28.03 -15.63
CA ASP A 525 7.78 27.52 -17.00
C ASP A 525 9.24 27.25 -17.42
N ASP A 526 10.22 27.72 -16.64
CA ASP A 526 11.65 27.48 -16.88
C ASP A 526 12.12 26.23 -16.10
N MET A 527 12.39 25.15 -16.85
CA MET A 527 12.84 23.89 -16.28
C MET A 527 14.23 24.00 -15.63
N GLU A 528 15.17 24.74 -16.21
CA GLU A 528 16.52 24.88 -15.65
C GLU A 528 16.51 25.70 -14.36
N ALA A 529 15.65 26.72 -14.30
CA ALA A 529 15.39 27.46 -13.07
C ALA A 529 14.76 26.55 -12.00
N ASN A 530 13.77 25.73 -12.37
CA ASN A 530 13.15 24.77 -11.45
C ASN A 530 14.19 23.76 -10.91
N ILE A 531 15.05 23.21 -11.77
CA ILE A 531 16.10 22.27 -11.38
C ILE A 531 17.10 22.91 -10.42
N SER A 532 17.61 24.09 -10.77
CA SER A 532 18.60 24.78 -9.92
C SER A 532 17.99 25.12 -8.55
N ARG A 533 16.75 25.61 -8.55
CA ARG A 533 16.01 25.97 -7.33
C ARG A 533 15.76 24.77 -6.41
N THR A 534 15.29 23.63 -6.92
CA THR A 534 15.02 22.45 -6.07
C THR A 534 16.30 21.84 -5.53
N ILE A 535 17.38 21.77 -6.33
CA ILE A 535 18.71 21.35 -5.86
C ILE A 535 19.16 22.26 -4.72
N ASP A 536 19.07 23.58 -4.89
CA ASP A 536 19.44 24.54 -3.84
C ASP A 536 18.61 24.39 -2.57
N LEU A 537 17.29 24.20 -2.69
CA LEU A 537 16.41 24.03 -1.53
C LEU A 537 16.73 22.74 -0.76
N ILE A 538 16.94 21.62 -1.46
CA ILE A 538 17.27 20.33 -0.84
C ILE A 538 18.69 20.37 -0.25
N ARG A 539 19.65 21.03 -0.92
CA ARG A 539 21.00 21.28 -0.40
C ARG A 539 20.98 22.14 0.86
N THR A 540 20.16 23.18 0.90
CA THR A 540 20.03 24.07 2.07
C THR A 540 19.47 23.33 3.29
N LYS A 541 18.68 22.28 3.08
CA LYS A 541 18.22 21.35 4.14
C LYS A 541 19.29 20.32 4.55
N GLY A 542 20.45 20.29 3.90
CA GLY A 542 21.54 19.35 4.17
C GLY A 542 21.29 17.93 3.65
N LEU A 543 20.35 17.77 2.73
CA LEU A 543 19.89 16.48 2.22
C LEU A 543 20.58 16.06 0.91
N LEU A 544 21.15 17.03 0.19
CA LEU A 544 22.06 16.81 -0.94
C LEU A 544 23.44 17.38 -0.57
N LYS A 545 24.50 16.68 -0.97
CA LYS A 545 25.90 17.04 -0.75
C LYS A 545 26.60 17.30 -2.09
N THR A 546 27.66 18.11 -2.05
CA THR A 546 28.57 18.26 -3.19
C THR A 546 29.14 16.89 -3.56
N GLY A 547 29.05 16.55 -4.85
CA GLY A 547 29.43 15.25 -5.40
C GLY A 547 28.26 14.31 -5.69
N ASP A 548 27.08 14.53 -5.09
CA ASP A 548 25.90 13.71 -5.37
C ASP A 548 25.48 13.84 -6.84
N VAL A 549 25.09 12.74 -7.46
CA VAL A 549 24.69 12.67 -8.86
C VAL A 549 23.18 12.45 -8.94
N VAL A 550 22.49 13.35 -9.65
CA VAL A 550 21.04 13.30 -9.82
C VAL A 550 20.70 13.13 -11.30
N LEU A 551 19.84 12.17 -11.60
CA LEU A 551 19.24 12.01 -12.92
C LEU A 551 17.91 12.76 -12.96
N VAL A 552 17.77 13.70 -13.88
CA VAL A 552 16.57 14.53 -14.03
C VAL A 552 15.75 14.06 -15.22
N VAL A 553 14.45 13.89 -15.00
CA VAL A 553 13.43 13.56 -16.00
C VAL A 553 12.32 14.61 -15.93
N SER A 554 11.77 15.04 -17.06
CA SER A 554 10.66 16.00 -17.04
C SER A 554 9.69 15.83 -18.20
N ASP A 555 8.40 16.08 -17.92
CA ASP A 555 7.30 16.21 -18.88
C ASP A 555 6.74 17.66 -18.96
N LEU A 556 7.39 18.64 -18.32
CA LEU A 556 6.88 20.01 -18.29
C LEU A 556 7.06 20.68 -19.65
N THR A 557 5.93 21.03 -20.26
CA THR A 557 5.91 21.82 -21.49
C THR A 557 5.75 23.31 -21.14
N PRO A 558 6.65 24.20 -21.60
CA PRO A 558 6.50 25.64 -21.36
C PRO A 558 5.18 26.17 -21.92
N ALA A 559 4.48 27.04 -21.20
CA ALA A 559 3.15 27.56 -21.58
C ALA A 559 3.09 28.24 -22.95
N HIS A 560 4.23 28.66 -23.52
CA HIS A 560 4.33 29.28 -24.84
C HIS A 560 4.38 28.28 -26.02
N LEU A 561 4.58 26.98 -25.75
CA LEU A 561 4.70 25.91 -26.76
C LEU A 561 3.48 24.99 -26.70
N ASN A 562 2.29 25.51 -27.03
CA ASN A 562 1.01 24.78 -26.97
C ASN A 562 0.87 23.58 -27.94
N SER A 563 1.92 23.20 -28.69
CA SER A 563 1.87 22.16 -29.72
C SER A 563 3.00 21.12 -29.68
N THR A 564 3.98 21.22 -28.78
CA THR A 564 5.13 20.29 -28.74
C THR A 564 5.36 19.76 -27.33
N ALA A 565 5.17 18.45 -27.12
CA ALA A 565 5.58 17.78 -25.89
C ALA A 565 7.11 17.70 -25.84
N PHE A 566 7.72 18.28 -24.80
CA PHE A 566 9.16 18.23 -24.55
C PHE A 566 9.46 17.25 -23.43
N GLN A 567 10.30 16.25 -23.69
CA GLN A 567 10.74 15.25 -22.71
C GLN A 567 12.25 15.14 -22.77
N SER A 568 12.92 15.20 -21.62
CA SER A 568 14.38 15.18 -21.54
C SER A 568 14.90 14.31 -20.40
N ILE A 569 16.09 13.76 -20.57
CA ILE A 569 16.89 13.12 -19.53
C ILE A 569 18.17 13.94 -19.38
N GLN A 570 18.49 14.36 -18.16
CA GLN A 570 19.75 15.03 -17.84
C GLN A 570 20.43 14.34 -16.67
N VAL A 571 21.76 14.33 -16.65
CA VAL A 571 22.54 13.90 -15.49
C VAL A 571 23.27 15.13 -14.96
N LYS A 572 23.07 15.45 -13.68
CA LYS A 572 23.71 16.58 -13.03
C LYS A 572 24.48 16.11 -11.80
N THR A 573 25.67 16.67 -11.62
CA THR A 573 26.45 16.52 -10.39
C THR A 573 26.27 17.79 -9.56
N VAL A 574 25.93 17.63 -8.29
CA VAL A 574 25.81 18.76 -7.36
C VAL A 574 27.22 19.29 -7.08
N VAL A 575 27.47 20.56 -7.43
CA VAL A 575 28.76 21.25 -7.22
C VAL A 575 28.70 22.15 -5.99
#